data_AF-F2SA47-F1
#
_entry.id   AF-F2SA47-F1
#
_cell.length_a   1.000
_cell.length_b   1.000
_cell.length_c   1.000
_cell.angle_alpha   90.00
_cell.angle_beta   90.00
_cell.angle_gamma   90.00
#
_symmetry.space_group_name_H-M   'P 1'
#
loop_
_entity.id
_entity.type
_entity.pdbx_description
1 polymer ?
#
loop_
_entity_poly.entity_id
_entity_poly.type
_entity_poly.pdbx_seq_one_letter_code
_entity_poly.pdbx_strand_id
1 'polypeptide(L)'
;MEATLATPQAISMSSTSHTLAIGNPGDVDPSHEQVTAIVAMLLDSGICCCIVHDYALIYYGARPNARDRVLCVPDAQLEKAVEIFTPNHHILEPSAPFPRRRPGSLDHRYPRFKAVSRTDFWLLLPASYCRFICEPENIEWSQGRLPYPKLHIYAQSLIDTKNRSELSALVDGMDLSEEWGIEHLDLDGNTDMEWWKNMVKRVGEGSLLENDSMLALYRPVSRLGLWKEFVLTKASRMSWRQAPEDYATCFRLRNSKDPRTRRGLGI
;
A
#
# COMPACT_ATOMS: atom_id res chain seq x y z
N MET A 1 58.18 -8.36 0.48
CA MET A 1 57.01 -9.25 0.68
C MET A 1 56.06 -8.50 1.59
N GLU A 2 55.24 -7.62 1.03
CA GLU A 2 54.16 -6.96 1.76
C GLU A 2 52.89 -7.75 1.51
N ALA A 3 52.32 -8.28 2.60
CA ALA A 3 51.07 -9.01 2.58
C ALA A 3 49.93 -8.00 2.44
N THR A 4 49.32 -7.95 1.26
CA THR A 4 48.07 -7.23 1.02
C THR A 4 46.95 -7.93 1.79
N LEU A 5 46.52 -7.32 2.90
CA LEU A 5 45.31 -7.68 3.62
C LEU A 5 44.11 -7.47 2.70
N ALA A 6 43.49 -8.57 2.27
CA ALA A 6 42.25 -8.54 1.51
C ALA A 6 41.12 -7.99 2.39
N THR A 7 40.57 -6.84 1.99
CA THR A 7 39.34 -6.29 2.55
C THR A 7 38.20 -7.29 2.31
N PRO A 8 37.35 -7.61 3.32
CA PRO A 8 36.23 -8.51 3.11
C PRO A 8 35.29 -7.92 2.05
N GLN A 9 35.06 -8.66 0.96
CA GLN A 9 33.99 -8.36 0.03
C GLN A 9 32.68 -8.32 0.82
N ALA A 10 32.09 -7.13 0.95
CA ALA A 10 30.74 -6.98 1.45
C ALA A 10 29.83 -7.80 0.54
N ILE A 11 29.34 -8.92 1.05
CA ILE A 11 28.30 -9.70 0.39
C ILE A 11 27.12 -8.74 0.22
N SER A 12 26.88 -8.32 -1.02
CA SER A 12 25.75 -7.47 -1.38
C SER A 12 24.47 -8.25 -1.13
N MET A 13 23.95 -8.17 0.09
CA MET A 13 22.66 -8.75 0.42
C MET A 13 21.60 -8.06 -0.44
N SER A 14 20.75 -8.86 -1.08
CA SER A 14 19.58 -8.32 -1.78
C SER A 14 18.81 -7.40 -0.82
N SER A 15 18.42 -6.22 -1.29
CA SER A 15 17.59 -5.27 -0.53
C SER A 15 16.30 -5.89 0.03
N THR A 16 15.82 -7.00 -0.56
CA THR A 16 14.64 -7.76 -0.12
C THR A 16 14.93 -8.77 0.99
N SER A 17 16.20 -9.07 1.28
CA SER A 17 16.65 -9.96 2.36
C SER A 17 17.28 -9.18 3.52
N HIS A 18 17.26 -7.85 3.44
CA HIS A 18 17.79 -6.97 4.46
C HIS A 18 16.91 -7.01 5.71
N THR A 19 17.49 -6.93 6.91
CA THR A 19 16.74 -7.02 8.20
C THR A 19 15.64 -5.97 8.31
N LEU A 20 15.90 -4.74 7.86
CA LEU A 20 14.87 -3.69 7.73
C LEU A 20 13.70 -4.03 6.77
N ALA A 21 13.75 -5.12 6.01
CA ALA A 21 12.68 -5.59 5.13
C ALA A 21 12.00 -6.88 5.63
N ILE A 22 12.73 -7.76 6.34
CA ILE A 22 12.24 -9.10 6.74
C ILE A 22 12.21 -9.36 8.25
N GLY A 23 12.71 -8.43 9.06
CA GLY A 23 12.90 -8.62 10.50
C GLY A 23 14.32 -9.05 10.86
N ASN A 24 14.59 -9.10 12.17
CA ASN A 24 15.82 -9.59 12.75
C ASN A 24 15.80 -11.13 12.85
N PRO A 25 16.97 -11.79 12.93
CA PRO A 25 17.02 -13.22 13.22
C PRO A 25 16.27 -13.56 14.52
N GLY A 26 15.35 -14.52 14.44
CA GLY A 26 14.51 -14.95 15.57
C GLY A 26 13.18 -14.20 15.71
N ASP A 27 12.94 -13.17 14.92
CA ASP A 27 11.62 -12.55 14.82
C ASP A 27 10.60 -13.55 14.24
N VAL A 28 9.35 -13.46 14.71
CA VAL A 28 8.25 -14.33 14.29
C VAL A 28 7.16 -13.56 13.57
N ASP A 29 6.39 -14.27 12.74
CA ASP A 29 5.22 -13.65 12.09
C ASP A 29 4.17 -13.24 13.12
N PRO A 30 3.51 -12.08 12.91
CA PRO A 30 2.54 -11.58 13.85
C PRO A 30 1.25 -12.42 13.86
N SER A 31 0.72 -12.67 15.05
CA SER A 31 -0.66 -13.16 15.21
C SER A 31 -1.68 -12.08 14.82
N HIS A 32 -2.91 -12.50 14.56
CA HIS A 32 -3.99 -11.57 14.23
C HIS A 32 -4.28 -10.60 15.37
N GLU A 33 -4.31 -11.08 16.61
CA GLU A 33 -4.52 -10.29 17.82
C GLU A 33 -3.45 -9.21 17.97
N GLN A 34 -2.19 -9.54 17.67
CA GLN A 34 -1.06 -8.62 17.70
C GLN A 34 -1.12 -7.52 16.63
N VAL A 35 -1.69 -7.81 15.45
CA VAL A 35 -1.93 -6.80 14.40
C VAL A 35 -3.08 -5.88 14.83
N THR A 36 -4.19 -6.46 15.30
CA THR A 36 -5.36 -5.70 15.75
C THR A 36 -5.05 -4.84 16.96
N ALA A 37 -4.18 -5.28 17.87
CA ALA A 37 -3.74 -4.49 19.02
C ALA A 37 -3.02 -3.19 18.62
N ILE A 38 -2.15 -3.23 17.60
CA ILE A 38 -1.45 -2.03 17.11
C ILE A 38 -2.45 -1.03 16.51
N VAL A 39 -3.44 -1.53 15.75
CA VAL A 39 -4.49 -0.68 15.20
C VAL A 39 -5.36 -0.09 16.32
N ALA A 40 -5.70 -0.89 17.33
CA ALA A 40 -6.51 -0.47 18.47
C ALA A 40 -5.88 0.69 19.25
N MET A 41 -4.53 0.76 19.35
CA MET A 41 -3.85 1.89 20.00
C MET A 41 -4.24 3.25 19.42
N LEU A 42 -4.44 3.34 18.10
CA LEU A 42 -4.87 4.57 17.44
C LEU A 42 -6.36 4.82 17.66
N LEU A 43 -7.18 3.78 17.45
CA LEU A 43 -8.63 3.86 17.57
C LEU A 43 -9.08 4.24 18.98
N ASP A 44 -8.49 3.63 20.01
CA ASP A 44 -8.78 3.91 21.43
C ASP A 44 -8.36 5.33 21.83
N SER A 45 -7.42 5.92 21.08
CA SER A 45 -6.99 7.31 21.23
C SER A 45 -7.83 8.31 20.42
N GLY A 46 -8.93 7.83 19.82
CA GLY A 46 -9.84 8.60 18.98
C GLY A 46 -9.27 8.97 17.60
N ILE A 47 -8.23 8.26 17.14
CA ILE A 47 -7.63 8.48 15.82
C ILE A 47 -8.24 7.50 14.84
N CYS A 48 -8.95 8.04 13.85
CA CYS A 48 -9.42 7.27 12.70
C CYS A 48 -8.21 6.77 11.91
N CYS A 49 -8.21 5.50 11.50
CA CYS A 49 -7.14 4.96 10.67
C CYS A 49 -7.65 3.81 9.79
N CYS A 50 -6.99 3.58 8.65
CA CYS A 50 -7.22 2.38 7.83
C CYS A 50 -5.93 1.84 7.22
N ILE A 51 -5.91 0.55 6.94
CA ILE A 51 -4.80 -0.13 6.26
C ILE A 51 -4.92 0.13 4.75
N VAL A 52 -3.84 0.60 4.14
CA VAL A 52 -3.73 0.94 2.70
C VAL A 52 -2.56 0.19 2.03
N HIS A 53 -2.35 0.40 0.72
CA HIS A 53 -1.33 -0.27 -0.10
C HIS A 53 -1.49 -1.81 -0.11
N ASP A 54 -0.37 -2.55 -0.03
CA ASP A 54 -0.31 -4.00 -0.25
C ASP A 54 -1.32 -4.78 0.57
N TYR A 55 -1.52 -4.41 1.84
CA TYR A 55 -2.46 -5.11 2.72
C TYR A 55 -3.93 -4.78 2.45
N ALA A 56 -4.25 -3.60 1.88
CA ALA A 56 -5.58 -3.33 1.35
C ALA A 56 -5.84 -4.16 0.08
N LEU A 57 -4.86 -4.25 -0.81
CA LEU A 57 -4.95 -5.09 -2.00
C LEU A 57 -5.15 -6.57 -1.66
N ILE A 58 -4.43 -7.06 -0.64
CA ILE A 58 -4.61 -8.40 -0.08
C ILE A 58 -6.04 -8.61 0.41
N TYR A 59 -6.58 -7.66 1.18
CA TYR A 59 -7.96 -7.71 1.66
C TYR A 59 -8.96 -7.79 0.49
N TYR A 60 -8.67 -7.06 -0.59
CA TYR A 60 -9.41 -7.09 -1.85
C TYR A 60 -9.00 -8.23 -2.81
N GLY A 61 -8.33 -9.27 -2.31
CA GLY A 61 -8.10 -10.52 -3.05
C GLY A 61 -6.89 -10.56 -3.97
N ALA A 62 -6.10 -9.48 -4.06
CA ALA A 62 -4.82 -9.49 -4.78
C ALA A 62 -3.73 -10.20 -3.97
N ARG A 63 -2.57 -10.44 -4.60
CA ARG A 63 -1.40 -11.07 -3.94
C ARG A 63 -0.10 -10.32 -4.24
N PRO A 64 0.05 -9.05 -3.80
CA PRO A 64 1.32 -8.33 -3.90
C PRO A 64 2.37 -8.95 -2.97
N ASN A 65 3.65 -8.69 -3.26
CA ASN A 65 4.72 -8.95 -2.30
C ASN A 65 4.67 -7.86 -1.21
N ALA A 66 3.87 -8.12 -0.18
CA ALA A 66 3.62 -7.17 0.88
C ALA A 66 4.91 -6.73 1.57
N ARG A 67 5.05 -5.41 1.76
CA ARG A 67 6.12 -4.79 2.54
C ARG A 67 5.59 -4.46 3.94
N ASP A 68 5.53 -3.18 4.24
CA ASP A 68 5.04 -2.65 5.50
C ASP A 68 3.50 -2.67 5.54
N ARG A 69 2.94 -2.83 6.74
CA ARG A 69 1.55 -2.49 7.03
C ARG A 69 1.45 -0.98 7.07
N VAL A 70 0.78 -0.40 6.09
CA VAL A 70 0.68 1.06 5.98
C VAL A 70 -0.65 1.50 6.56
N LEU A 71 -0.58 2.33 7.61
CA LEU A 71 -1.73 2.95 8.24
C LEU A 71 -1.85 4.40 7.75
N CYS A 72 -2.98 4.67 7.12
CA CYS A 72 -3.41 6.01 6.76
C CYS A 72 -4.16 6.63 7.94
N VAL A 73 -3.81 7.87 8.32
CA VAL A 73 -4.45 8.65 9.41
C VAL A 73 -4.76 10.07 8.93
N PRO A 74 -5.74 10.78 9.51
CA PRO A 74 -5.99 12.19 9.20
C PRO A 74 -4.70 13.02 9.36
N ASP A 75 -4.44 13.91 8.40
CA ASP A 75 -3.23 14.74 8.36
C ASP A 75 -2.96 15.46 9.69
N ALA A 76 -3.99 16.09 10.26
CA ALA A 76 -3.91 16.82 11.53
C ALA A 76 -3.61 15.93 12.75
N GLN A 77 -3.74 14.62 12.62
CA GLN A 77 -3.53 13.65 13.69
C GLN A 77 -2.27 12.80 13.49
N LEU A 78 -1.51 13.03 12.42
CA LEU A 78 -0.29 12.25 12.14
C LEU A 78 0.73 12.36 13.28
N GLU A 79 1.00 13.57 13.78
CA GLU A 79 1.94 13.78 14.88
C GLU A 79 1.47 13.05 16.15
N LYS A 80 0.18 13.17 16.50
CA LYS A 80 -0.40 12.45 17.63
C LYS A 80 -0.31 10.93 17.47
N ALA A 81 -0.51 10.39 16.26
CA ALA A 81 -0.36 8.96 15.99
C ALA A 81 1.09 8.48 16.20
N VAL A 82 2.07 9.29 15.81
CA VAL A 82 3.50 9.04 16.08
C VAL A 82 3.81 9.07 17.57
N GLU A 83 3.25 10.04 18.30
CA GLU A 83 3.38 10.16 19.75
C GLU A 83 2.75 8.99 20.50
N ILE A 84 1.70 8.36 19.96
CA ILE A 84 1.13 7.14 20.55
C ILE A 84 2.05 5.93 20.33
N PHE A 85 2.68 5.81 19.16
CA PHE A 85 3.54 4.66 18.86
C PHE A 85 4.90 4.75 19.56
N THR A 86 5.49 5.94 19.63
CA THR A 86 6.84 6.18 20.19
C THR A 86 7.06 5.61 21.60
N PRO A 87 6.25 5.91 22.64
CA PRO A 87 6.51 5.46 24.00
C PRO A 87 6.28 3.95 24.21
N ASN A 88 5.62 3.28 23.27
CA ASN A 88 5.29 1.86 23.35
C ASN A 88 6.43 0.97 22.83
N HIS A 89 7.66 1.25 23.27
CA HIS A 89 8.89 0.57 22.85
C HIS A 89 8.92 -0.95 23.08
N HIS A 90 8.01 -1.48 23.90
CA HIS A 90 7.84 -2.91 24.12
C HIS A 90 6.99 -3.59 23.03
N ILE A 91 6.26 -2.81 22.22
CA ILE A 91 5.42 -3.24 21.10
C ILE A 91 6.03 -2.78 19.77
N LEU A 92 6.43 -1.52 19.68
CA LEU A 92 6.91 -0.85 18.46
C LEU A 92 8.17 -0.04 18.74
N GLU A 93 9.19 -0.23 17.91
CA GLU A 93 10.42 0.56 17.91
C GLU A 93 10.51 1.43 16.64
N PRO A 94 10.97 2.69 16.72
CA PRO A 94 11.27 3.46 15.52
C PRO A 94 12.23 2.71 14.61
N SER A 95 11.93 2.68 13.31
CA SER A 95 12.71 1.95 12.32
C SER A 95 13.20 2.90 11.23
N ALA A 96 14.40 2.62 10.72
CA ALA A 96 14.88 3.25 9.50
C ALA A 96 13.94 2.91 8.31
N PRO A 97 13.89 3.77 7.28
CA PRO A 97 13.09 3.54 6.08
C PRO A 97 13.35 2.18 5.41
N PHE A 98 12.37 1.69 4.67
CA PHE A 98 12.51 0.47 3.89
C PHE A 98 13.70 0.59 2.90
N PRO A 99 14.62 -0.39 2.84
CA PRO A 99 15.87 -0.29 2.07
C PRO A 99 15.68 -0.02 0.57
N ARG A 100 14.56 -0.49 0.01
CA ARG A 100 14.21 -0.30 -1.40
C ARG A 100 13.08 0.72 -1.56
N ARG A 101 13.44 1.93 -2.01
CA ARG A 101 12.45 2.96 -2.36
C ARG A 101 11.49 2.46 -3.43
N ARG A 102 10.19 2.73 -3.26
CA ARG A 102 9.22 2.61 -4.35
C ARG A 102 9.45 3.78 -5.30
N PRO A 103 9.69 3.55 -6.61
CA PRO A 103 9.83 4.63 -7.57
C PRO A 103 8.63 5.58 -7.50
N GLY A 104 8.88 6.88 -7.43
CA GLY A 104 7.82 7.90 -7.33
C GLY A 104 7.13 8.04 -5.98
N SER A 105 7.47 7.22 -4.96
CA SER A 105 6.89 7.33 -3.61
C SER A 105 7.81 8.06 -2.62
N LEU A 106 7.19 8.73 -1.65
CA LEU A 106 7.84 9.43 -0.55
C LEU A 106 7.70 8.69 0.78
N ASP A 107 7.38 7.39 0.76
CA ASP A 107 7.16 6.58 1.96
C ASP A 107 8.35 6.68 2.94
N HIS A 108 9.57 6.80 2.41
CA HIS A 108 10.80 6.95 3.18
C HIS A 108 10.91 8.24 4.02
N ARG A 109 10.01 9.21 3.80
CA ARG A 109 9.96 10.47 4.57
C ARG A 109 9.02 10.40 5.76
N TYR A 110 8.25 9.33 5.87
CA TYR A 110 7.24 9.20 6.92
C TYR A 110 7.69 8.23 8.02
N PRO A 111 7.15 8.39 9.25
CA PRO A 111 7.52 7.56 10.39
C PRO A 111 7.22 6.09 10.16
N ARG A 112 8.26 5.27 10.33
CA ARG A 112 8.21 3.82 10.21
C ARG A 112 8.59 3.19 11.55
N PHE A 113 7.90 2.13 11.92
CA PHE A 113 8.11 1.39 13.16
C PHE A 113 8.27 -0.09 12.85
N LYS A 114 9.08 -0.78 13.64
CA LYS A 114 9.21 -2.24 13.62
C LYS A 114 8.51 -2.79 14.85
N ALA A 115 7.73 -3.86 14.70
CA ALA A 115 7.17 -4.53 15.86
C ALA A 115 8.25 -5.37 16.56
N VAL A 116 8.33 -5.25 17.89
CA VAL A 116 9.37 -5.92 18.68
C VAL A 116 9.21 -7.43 18.59
N SER A 117 10.31 -8.13 18.33
CA SER A 117 10.37 -9.59 18.17
C SER A 117 9.48 -10.15 17.04
N ARG A 118 9.10 -9.30 16.08
CA ARG A 118 8.18 -9.64 14.98
C ARG A 118 8.72 -9.22 13.61
N THR A 119 8.28 -9.92 12.59
CA THR A 119 8.70 -9.68 11.19
C THR A 119 7.99 -8.49 10.54
N ASP A 120 6.93 -7.96 11.15
CA ASP A 120 6.11 -6.90 10.55
C ASP A 120 6.52 -5.48 10.94
N PHE A 121 6.38 -4.60 9.94
CA PHE A 121 6.71 -3.19 10.02
C PHE A 121 5.47 -2.35 9.74
N TRP A 122 5.45 -1.15 10.31
CA TRP A 122 4.31 -0.25 10.28
C TRP A 122 4.75 1.12 9.79
N LEU A 123 4.07 1.63 8.78
CA LEU A 123 4.31 2.96 8.22
C LEU A 123 3.09 3.83 8.46
N LEU A 124 3.27 5.01 9.05
CA LEU A 124 2.20 5.99 9.22
C LEU A 124 2.21 6.99 8.08
N LEU A 125 1.11 7.13 7.35
CA LEU A 125 0.95 8.09 6.26
C LEU A 125 -0.20 9.05 6.54
N PRO A 126 -0.07 10.35 6.19
CA PRO A 126 -1.19 11.26 6.22
C PRO A 126 -2.18 10.93 5.09
N ALA A 127 -3.48 11.08 5.35
CA ALA A 127 -4.54 10.74 4.42
C ALA A 127 -4.46 11.50 3.08
N SER A 128 -4.00 12.75 3.12
CA SER A 128 -3.74 13.53 1.91
C SER A 128 -2.72 12.86 0.99
N TYR A 129 -1.72 12.14 1.53
CA TYR A 129 -0.73 11.43 0.71
C TYR A 129 -1.36 10.23 -0.03
N CYS A 130 -2.38 9.60 0.53
CA CYS A 130 -3.11 8.53 -0.14
C CYS A 130 -4.29 9.05 -0.97
N ARG A 131 -4.43 10.37 -1.16
CA ARG A 131 -5.61 11.03 -1.78
C ARG A 131 -6.94 10.51 -1.19
N PHE A 132 -6.93 10.26 0.11
CA PHE A 132 -8.01 9.61 0.85
C PHE A 132 -8.52 10.53 1.96
N ILE A 133 -9.81 10.46 2.27
CA ILE A 133 -10.40 11.14 3.42
C ILE A 133 -10.60 10.09 4.51
N CYS A 134 -9.75 10.13 5.55
CA CYS A 134 -9.73 9.13 6.62
C CYS A 134 -10.79 9.41 7.68
N GLU A 135 -12.03 9.06 7.36
CA GLU A 135 -13.21 9.23 8.22
C GLU A 135 -13.95 7.89 8.36
N PRO A 136 -14.66 7.65 9.49
CA PRO A 136 -15.37 6.39 9.73
C PRO A 136 -16.32 5.98 8.60
N GLU A 137 -16.94 6.94 7.93
CA GLU A 137 -17.88 6.75 6.83
C GLU A 137 -17.21 6.15 5.59
N ASN A 138 -15.90 6.34 5.44
CA ASN A 138 -15.11 5.83 4.31
C ASN A 138 -14.43 4.49 4.61
N ILE A 139 -14.65 3.93 5.81
CA ILE A 139 -14.01 2.70 6.28
C ILE A 139 -15.02 1.54 6.24
N GLU A 140 -14.54 0.37 5.80
CA GLU A 140 -15.18 -0.92 6.03
C GLU A 140 -14.29 -1.81 6.90
N TRP A 141 -14.92 -2.72 7.65
CA TRP A 141 -14.23 -3.58 8.60
C TRP A 141 -14.16 -5.01 8.07
N SER A 142 -12.98 -5.60 8.09
CA SER A 142 -12.84 -7.02 7.79
C SER A 142 -13.49 -7.89 8.88
N GLN A 143 -13.69 -9.17 8.60
CA GLN A 143 -14.14 -10.13 9.62
C GLN A 143 -13.17 -10.23 10.81
N GLY A 144 -11.89 -9.88 10.58
CA GLY A 144 -10.86 -9.76 11.62
C GLY A 144 -10.81 -8.39 12.31
N ARG A 145 -11.83 -7.54 12.16
CA ARG A 145 -11.89 -6.21 12.79
C ARG A 145 -10.69 -5.31 12.46
N LEU A 146 -10.15 -5.44 11.24
CA LEU A 146 -9.17 -4.49 10.72
C LEU A 146 -9.88 -3.49 9.81
N PRO A 147 -9.56 -2.18 9.92
CA PRO A 147 -10.16 -1.13 9.11
C PRO A 147 -9.48 -1.04 7.74
N TYR A 148 -10.29 -1.06 6.69
CA TYR A 148 -9.86 -0.86 5.30
C TYR A 148 -10.68 0.27 4.66
N PRO A 149 -10.11 1.01 3.69
CA PRO A 149 -10.91 1.95 2.91
C PRO A 149 -12.00 1.19 2.16
N LYS A 150 -13.24 1.71 2.10
CA LYS A 150 -14.31 1.13 1.27
C LYS A 150 -13.86 0.97 -0.18
N LEU A 151 -14.30 -0.09 -0.85
CA LEU A 151 -13.82 -0.45 -2.19
C LEU A 151 -13.86 0.70 -3.21
N HIS A 152 -14.99 1.39 -3.34
CA HIS A 152 -15.15 2.50 -4.28
C HIS A 152 -14.28 3.70 -3.92
N ILE A 153 -14.10 3.98 -2.62
CA ILE A 153 -13.21 5.05 -2.14
C ILE A 153 -11.76 4.72 -2.47
N TYR A 154 -11.33 3.46 -2.24
CA TYR A 154 -9.97 3.05 -2.54
C TYR A 154 -9.70 3.07 -4.06
N ALA A 155 -10.62 2.51 -4.86
CA ALA A 155 -10.50 2.53 -6.31
C ALA A 155 -10.42 3.97 -6.86
N GLN A 156 -11.25 4.89 -6.37
CA GLN A 156 -11.23 6.30 -6.76
C GLN A 156 -9.86 6.95 -6.44
N SER A 157 -9.34 6.73 -5.23
CA SER A 157 -8.01 7.21 -4.85
C SER A 157 -6.90 6.71 -5.80
N LEU A 158 -6.92 5.44 -6.17
CA LEU A 158 -5.93 4.86 -7.08
C LEU A 158 -6.02 5.44 -8.50
N ILE A 159 -7.24 5.74 -8.97
CA ILE A 159 -7.46 6.43 -10.25
C ILE A 159 -6.91 7.86 -10.17
N ASP A 160 -7.31 8.63 -9.15
CA ASP A 160 -6.92 10.03 -9.00
C ASP A 160 -5.41 10.21 -8.86
N THR A 161 -4.75 9.29 -8.16
CA THR A 161 -3.29 9.29 -7.98
C THR A 161 -2.53 8.67 -9.14
N LYS A 162 -3.21 8.13 -10.16
CA LYS A 162 -2.60 7.36 -11.27
C LYS A 162 -1.76 6.19 -10.75
N ASN A 163 -2.13 5.57 -9.63
CA ASN A 163 -1.43 4.41 -9.10
C ASN A 163 -1.79 3.15 -9.90
N ARG A 164 -1.21 3.05 -11.09
CA ARG A 164 -1.47 2.01 -12.10
C ARG A 164 -1.26 0.60 -11.56
N SER A 165 -0.19 0.40 -10.78
CA SER A 165 0.17 -0.91 -10.23
C SER A 165 -0.84 -1.41 -9.20
N GLU A 166 -1.24 -0.55 -8.26
CA GLU A 166 -2.24 -0.92 -7.26
C GLU A 166 -3.64 -1.01 -7.90
N LEU A 167 -3.97 -0.13 -8.87
CA LEU A 167 -5.25 -0.16 -9.57
C LEU A 167 -5.43 -1.47 -10.35
N SER A 168 -4.40 -1.92 -11.08
CA SER A 168 -4.45 -3.21 -11.78
C SER A 168 -4.65 -4.38 -10.81
N ALA A 169 -3.96 -4.32 -9.67
CA ALA A 169 -4.05 -5.37 -8.66
C ALA A 169 -5.43 -5.41 -7.98
N LEU A 170 -6.01 -4.24 -7.70
CA LEU A 170 -7.36 -4.11 -7.14
C LEU A 170 -8.42 -4.63 -8.12
N VAL A 171 -8.34 -4.20 -9.39
CA VAL A 171 -9.24 -4.66 -10.46
C VAL A 171 -9.18 -6.17 -10.62
N ASP A 172 -7.97 -6.75 -10.63
CA ASP A 172 -7.81 -8.19 -10.74
C ASP A 172 -8.23 -8.93 -9.47
N GLY A 173 -7.95 -8.38 -8.29
CA GLY A 173 -8.28 -8.97 -7.00
C GLY A 173 -9.79 -9.07 -6.74
N MET A 174 -10.54 -8.05 -7.15
CA MET A 174 -12.01 -8.02 -7.01
C MET A 174 -12.75 -8.47 -8.27
N ASP A 175 -12.04 -8.70 -9.38
CA ASP A 175 -12.62 -8.95 -10.70
C ASP A 175 -13.61 -7.85 -11.13
N LEU A 176 -13.21 -6.58 -10.96
CA LEU A 176 -14.07 -5.44 -11.24
C LEU A 176 -14.40 -5.35 -12.74
N SER A 177 -15.65 -4.99 -13.05
CA SER A 177 -16.15 -4.80 -14.41
C SER A 177 -16.19 -3.32 -14.79
N GLU A 178 -16.35 -3.03 -16.08
CA GLU A 178 -16.51 -1.65 -16.54
C GLU A 178 -17.75 -1.01 -15.93
N GLU A 179 -18.87 -1.73 -15.92
CA GLU A 179 -20.18 -1.31 -15.43
C GLU A 179 -20.12 -0.97 -13.93
N TRP A 180 -19.41 -1.78 -13.15
CA TRP A 180 -19.22 -1.52 -11.73
C TRP A 180 -18.57 -0.15 -11.49
N GLY A 181 -17.55 0.21 -12.28
CA GLY A 181 -16.90 1.51 -12.12
C GLY A 181 -17.79 2.67 -12.55
N ILE A 182 -18.60 2.51 -13.61
CA ILE A 182 -19.56 3.53 -14.05
C ILE A 182 -20.62 3.79 -12.96
N GLU A 183 -21.04 2.75 -12.24
CA GLU A 183 -22.06 2.87 -11.19
C GLU A 183 -21.50 3.45 -9.88
N HIS A 184 -20.24 3.17 -9.53
CA HIS A 184 -19.70 3.42 -8.18
C HIS A 184 -18.61 4.49 -8.09
N LEU A 185 -18.04 4.94 -9.22
CA LEU A 185 -16.89 5.86 -9.25
C LEU A 185 -17.22 7.17 -9.95
N ASP A 186 -16.51 8.24 -9.57
CA ASP A 186 -16.49 9.48 -10.33
C ASP A 186 -15.45 9.37 -11.44
N LEU A 187 -15.92 8.99 -12.62
CA LEU A 187 -15.10 8.79 -13.83
C LEU A 187 -15.08 10.01 -14.76
N ASP A 188 -15.76 11.09 -14.38
CA ASP A 188 -15.81 12.30 -15.19
C ASP A 188 -14.50 13.08 -15.10
N GLY A 189 -14.12 13.73 -16.20
CA GLY A 189 -12.92 14.56 -16.28
C GLY A 189 -11.60 13.79 -16.18
N ASN A 190 -10.60 14.43 -15.57
CA ASN A 190 -9.23 13.96 -15.50
C ASN A 190 -8.81 13.66 -14.05
N THR A 191 -7.84 12.78 -13.89
CA THR A 191 -7.15 12.49 -12.63
C THR A 191 -6.71 13.75 -11.89
N ASP A 192 -6.64 13.71 -10.57
CA ASP A 192 -6.37 14.87 -9.71
C ASP A 192 -4.97 15.48 -9.92
N MET A 193 -4.93 16.52 -10.75
CA MET A 193 -3.71 17.26 -11.07
C MET A 193 -3.26 18.18 -9.93
N GLU A 194 -4.16 18.61 -9.05
CA GLU A 194 -3.83 19.47 -7.93
C GLU A 194 -3.09 18.69 -6.85
N TRP A 195 -3.57 17.48 -6.55
CA TRP A 195 -2.87 16.53 -5.70
C TRP A 195 -1.45 16.27 -6.21
N TRP A 196 -1.28 16.01 -7.52
CA TRP A 196 0.04 15.81 -8.13
C TRP A 196 0.96 17.03 -7.99
N LYS A 197 0.44 18.25 -8.20
CA LYS A 197 1.19 19.50 -7.99
C LYS A 197 1.66 19.61 -6.53
N ASN A 198 0.79 19.28 -5.57
CA ASN A 198 1.13 19.32 -4.16
C ASN A 198 2.17 18.27 -3.78
N MET A 199 2.07 17.06 -4.34
CA MET A 199 3.06 16.01 -4.15
C MET A 199 4.44 16.40 -4.64
N VAL A 200 4.52 17.00 -5.81
CA VAL A 200 5.76 17.53 -6.40
C VAL A 200 6.38 18.58 -5.49
N LYS A 201 5.59 19.55 -5.01
CA LYS A 201 6.08 20.56 -4.06
C LYS A 201 6.69 19.90 -2.82
N ARG A 202 6.08 18.81 -2.31
CA ARG A 202 6.61 18.05 -1.17
C ARG A 202 7.93 17.35 -1.51
N VAL A 203 8.15 16.87 -2.74
CA VAL A 203 9.44 16.27 -3.15
C VAL A 203 10.57 17.30 -3.11
N GLY A 204 10.26 18.55 -3.47
CA GLY A 204 11.22 19.63 -3.69
C GLY A 204 11.59 19.72 -5.18
N GLU A 205 11.40 20.91 -5.77
CA GLU A 205 11.50 21.16 -7.23
C GLU A 205 12.82 20.67 -7.86
N GLY A 206 13.91 20.66 -7.09
CA GLY A 206 15.25 20.24 -7.55
C GLY A 206 15.47 18.73 -7.69
N SER A 207 14.62 17.87 -7.12
CA SER A 207 14.77 16.39 -7.23
C SER A 207 13.96 15.80 -8.39
N LEU A 208 13.16 16.62 -9.07
CA LEU A 208 12.13 16.17 -10.02
C LEU A 208 12.53 16.31 -11.49
N LEU A 209 13.56 17.11 -11.77
CA LEU A 209 13.97 17.48 -13.13
C LEU A 209 14.99 16.52 -13.76
N GLU A 210 15.51 15.54 -13.02
CA GLU A 210 16.55 14.64 -13.55
C GLU A 210 16.01 13.36 -14.22
N ASN A 211 14.70 13.08 -14.18
CA ASN A 211 14.12 11.87 -14.77
C ASN A 211 12.91 12.18 -15.67
N ASP A 212 13.07 12.00 -16.98
CA ASP A 212 12.01 12.09 -18.01
C ASP A 212 10.72 11.31 -17.68
N SER A 213 10.83 10.24 -16.88
CA SER A 213 9.69 9.44 -16.44
C SER A 213 8.71 10.19 -15.53
N MET A 214 9.16 11.22 -14.80
CA MET A 214 8.28 12.02 -13.93
C MET A 214 7.46 13.06 -14.70
N LEU A 215 7.96 13.57 -15.83
CA LEU A 215 7.22 14.49 -16.71
C LEU A 215 6.04 13.80 -17.40
N ALA A 216 6.17 12.50 -17.71
CA ALA A 216 5.06 11.71 -18.24
C ALA A 216 3.90 11.57 -17.23
N LEU A 217 4.19 11.56 -15.92
CA LEU A 217 3.17 11.49 -14.85
C LEU A 217 2.36 12.79 -14.72
N TYR A 218 2.85 13.92 -15.24
CA TYR A 218 2.16 15.21 -15.23
C TYR A 218 1.06 15.37 -16.27
N ARG A 219 0.97 14.47 -17.26
CA ARG A 219 -0.08 14.59 -18.27
C ARG A 219 -1.42 14.21 -17.65
N PRO A 220 -2.46 15.07 -17.72
CA PRO A 220 -3.80 14.68 -17.32
C PRO A 220 -4.22 13.40 -18.05
N VAL A 221 -4.78 12.46 -17.31
CA VAL A 221 -5.33 11.22 -17.88
C VAL A 221 -6.82 11.23 -17.61
N SER A 222 -7.64 10.85 -18.59
CA SER A 222 -9.07 10.66 -18.39
C SER A 222 -9.30 9.57 -17.34
N ARG A 223 -10.12 9.83 -16.33
CA ARG A 223 -10.45 8.84 -15.31
C ARG A 223 -11.16 7.63 -15.92
N LEU A 224 -12.18 7.88 -16.75
CA LEU A 224 -12.85 6.84 -17.54
C LEU A 224 -11.87 6.08 -18.44
N GLY A 225 -10.97 6.78 -19.13
CA GLY A 225 -9.96 6.15 -19.97
C GLY A 225 -9.03 5.21 -19.18
N LEU A 226 -8.55 5.66 -18.02
CA LEU A 226 -7.71 4.88 -17.13
C LEU A 226 -8.47 3.66 -16.57
N TRP A 227 -9.72 3.84 -16.16
CA TRP A 227 -10.57 2.76 -15.68
C TRP A 227 -10.75 1.67 -16.74
N LYS A 228 -11.19 2.08 -17.95
CA LYS A 228 -11.37 1.19 -19.10
C LYS A 228 -10.10 0.44 -19.47
N GLU A 229 -8.96 1.13 -19.47
CA GLU A 229 -7.66 0.53 -19.73
C GLU A 229 -7.44 -0.70 -18.83
N PHE A 230 -7.67 -0.60 -17.51
CA PHE A 230 -7.39 -1.69 -16.59
C PHE A 230 -8.44 -2.81 -16.61
N VAL A 231 -9.74 -2.49 -16.69
CA VAL A 231 -10.79 -3.52 -16.70
C VAL A 231 -10.82 -4.33 -18.00
N LEU A 232 -10.45 -3.72 -19.13
CA LEU A 232 -10.43 -4.42 -20.43
C LEU A 232 -9.17 -5.27 -20.64
N THR A 233 -8.08 -4.98 -19.93
CA THR A 233 -6.80 -5.68 -20.09
C THR A 233 -6.53 -6.74 -19.02
N LYS A 234 -7.56 -7.19 -18.27
CA LYS A 234 -7.43 -8.24 -17.24
C LYS A 234 -6.78 -9.51 -17.79
N ALA A 235 -7.21 -9.98 -18.96
CA ALA A 235 -6.70 -11.19 -19.59
C ALA A 235 -5.21 -11.10 -19.95
N SER A 236 -4.71 -9.92 -20.38
CA SER A 236 -3.30 -9.77 -20.76
C SER A 236 -2.34 -9.77 -19.56
N ARG A 237 -2.86 -9.66 -18.33
CA ARG A 237 -2.08 -9.74 -17.09
C ARG A 237 -1.97 -11.16 -16.53
N MET A 238 -2.70 -12.13 -17.11
CA MET A 238 -2.64 -13.51 -16.68
C MET A 238 -1.31 -14.17 -17.09
N SER A 239 -0.78 -15.00 -16.20
CA SER A 239 0.40 -15.83 -16.49
C SER A 239 0.03 -17.00 -17.40
N TRP A 240 0.98 -17.52 -18.17
CA TRP A 240 0.84 -18.79 -18.90
C TRP A 240 0.47 -19.99 -18.00
N ARG A 241 0.70 -19.88 -16.69
CA ARG A 241 0.30 -20.90 -15.69
C ARG A 241 -1.18 -20.83 -15.29
N GLN A 242 -1.90 -19.81 -15.74
CA GLN A 242 -3.29 -19.56 -15.36
C GLN A 242 -4.19 -19.87 -16.55
N ALA A 243 -4.84 -21.04 -16.49
CA ALA A 243 -5.81 -21.49 -17.48
C ALA A 243 -7.00 -20.51 -17.52
N PRO A 244 -7.34 -19.91 -18.68
CA PRO A 244 -8.48 -18.99 -18.82
C PRO A 244 -9.84 -19.60 -18.45
N GLU A 245 -9.94 -20.93 -18.46
CA GLU A 245 -11.11 -21.71 -18.07
C GLU A 245 -11.33 -21.69 -16.56
N ASP A 246 -10.24 -21.68 -15.78
CA ASP A 246 -10.28 -21.74 -14.32
C ASP A 246 -10.21 -20.34 -13.67
N TYR A 247 -9.55 -19.40 -14.34
CA TYR A 247 -9.26 -18.06 -13.81
C TYR A 247 -10.08 -16.98 -14.54
N ALA A 248 -10.67 -16.08 -13.75
CA ALA A 248 -11.30 -14.85 -14.24
C ALA A 248 -10.27 -13.72 -14.41
N THR A 249 -9.26 -13.67 -13.54
CA THR A 249 -8.17 -12.69 -13.54
C THR A 249 -6.87 -13.34 -13.08
N CYS A 250 -5.77 -12.58 -13.02
CA CYS A 250 -4.50 -13.08 -12.49
C CYS A 250 -4.53 -13.41 -10.98
N PHE A 251 -5.57 -13.04 -10.23
CA PHE A 251 -5.72 -13.36 -8.80
C PHE A 251 -6.98 -14.16 -8.46
N ARG A 252 -7.92 -14.30 -9.40
CA ARG A 252 -9.26 -14.81 -9.12
C ARG A 252 -9.60 -16.03 -9.95
N LEU A 253 -10.01 -17.08 -9.26
CA LEU A 253 -10.69 -18.22 -9.87
C LEU A 253 -12.11 -17.82 -10.28
N ARG A 254 -12.61 -18.36 -11.38
CA ARG A 254 -14.01 -18.19 -11.78
C ARG A 254 -14.91 -18.72 -10.66
N ASN A 255 -16.04 -18.02 -10.44
CA ASN A 255 -17.05 -18.37 -9.43
C ASN A 255 -16.55 -18.42 -7.97
N SER A 256 -15.35 -17.91 -7.68
CA SER A 256 -14.87 -17.84 -6.30
C SER A 256 -15.61 -16.78 -5.50
N LYS A 257 -15.81 -17.01 -4.20
CA LYS A 257 -16.49 -16.06 -3.29
C LYS A 257 -15.73 -14.74 -3.18
N ASP A 258 -16.44 -13.67 -2.80
CA ASP A 258 -15.84 -12.37 -2.50
C ASP A 258 -14.67 -12.53 -1.52
N PRO A 259 -13.45 -12.05 -1.86
CA PRO A 259 -12.26 -12.25 -1.04
C PRO A 259 -12.38 -11.65 0.37
N ARG A 260 -13.20 -10.62 0.56
CA ARG A 260 -13.44 -9.97 1.86
C ARG A 260 -14.17 -10.86 2.87
N THR A 261 -14.77 -11.96 2.40
CA THR A 261 -15.48 -12.93 3.25
C THR A 261 -14.57 -13.97 3.91
N ARG A 262 -13.25 -13.92 3.66
CA ARG A 262 -12.28 -14.81 4.30
C ARG A 262 -12.07 -14.44 5.77
N ARG A 263 -12.01 -15.46 6.65
CA ARG A 263 -11.55 -15.29 8.04
C ARG A 263 -10.03 -15.30 8.06
N GLY A 264 -9.42 -14.31 8.71
CA GLY A 264 -7.96 -14.22 8.90
C GLY A 264 -7.30 -13.11 8.09
N LEU A 265 -6.03 -12.84 8.41
CA LEU A 265 -5.22 -11.68 7.97
C LEU A 265 -4.95 -11.57 6.46
N GLY A 266 -5.52 -12.43 5.61
CA GLY A 266 -5.16 -12.50 4.20
C GLY A 266 -3.66 -12.72 3.96
N ILE A 267 -2.95 -13.32 4.92
CA ILE A 267 -1.55 -13.73 4.76
C ILE A 267 -1.44 -14.85 3.74
#